data_AF-A0A392TNQ2-F1
#
_entry.id   AF-A0A392TNQ2-F1
#
_cell.length_a   1.000
_cell.length_b   1.000
_cell.length_c   1.000
_cell.angle_alpha   90.00
_cell.angle_beta   90.00
_cell.angle_gamma   90.00
#
_symmetry.space_group_name_H-M   'P 1'
#
loop_
_entity.id
_entity.type
_entity.pdbx_description
1 polymer ?
#
loop_
_entity_poly.entity_id
_entity_poly.type
_entity_poly.pdbx_seq_one_letter_code
_entity_poly.pdbx_strand_id
1 'polypeptide(L)' 'MAPFEALYGRRCRTPLCWYETGESAILGTEIVQETMEKIRMIREKMKVSQSRQKSYHDKRRKDIEFQEG' A
#
# COMPACT_ATOMS: atom_id res chain seq x y z
N MET A 1 -6.19 1.02 -25.65
CA MET A 1 -7.50 0.56 -25.13
C MET A 1 -7.46 0.69 -23.62
N ALA A 2 -8.05 1.76 -23.08
CA ALA A 2 -7.87 2.20 -21.70
C ALA A 2 -9.19 2.09 -20.91
N PRO A 3 -9.53 0.91 -20.35
CA PRO A 3 -10.73 0.79 -19.53
C PRO A 3 -10.56 1.48 -18.18
N PHE A 4 -9.34 1.62 -17.68
CA PHE A 4 -9.10 2.20 -16.35
C PHE A 4 -9.22 3.73 -16.34
N GLU A 5 -8.63 4.42 -17.32
CA GLU A 5 -8.68 5.89 -17.41
C GLU A 5 -10.07 6.41 -17.83
N ALA A 6 -10.83 5.66 -18.63
CA ALA A 6 -12.20 6.03 -19.00
C ALA A 6 -13.19 5.88 -17.82
N LEU A 7 -13.01 4.87 -16.97
CA LEU A 7 -13.85 4.67 -15.78
C LEU A 7 -13.58 5.69 -14.68
N TYR A 8 -12.35 6.18 -14.60
CA TYR A 8 -11.85 6.97 -13.48
C TYR A 8 -11.22 8.31 -13.91
N GLY A 9 -11.60 8.82 -15.08
CA GLY A 9 -11.04 10.04 -15.72
C GLY A 9 -11.27 11.36 -14.97
N ARG A 10 -11.89 11.34 -13.79
CA ARG A 10 -11.80 12.40 -12.77
C ARG A 10 -10.97 11.89 -11.62
N ARG A 11 -10.21 12.79 -10.96
CA ARG A 11 -9.56 12.51 -9.66
C ARG A 11 -10.57 11.79 -8.76
N CYS A 12 -10.40 10.48 -8.64
CA CYS A 12 -11.28 9.68 -7.82
C CYS A 12 -11.06 10.16 -6.41
N ARG A 13 -12.04 10.85 -5.84
CA ARG A 13 -12.12 11.01 -4.40
C ARG A 13 -12.47 9.64 -3.87
N THR A 14 -11.44 8.80 -3.68
CA THR A 14 -11.57 7.56 -2.96
C THR A 14 -12.20 7.88 -1.60
N PRO A 15 -13.16 7.09 -1.09
CA PRO A 15 -13.75 7.32 0.23
C PRO A 15 -12.71 7.38 1.36
N LEU A 16 -11.52 6.84 1.13
CA LEU A 16 -10.32 7.01 1.96
C LEU A 16 -9.89 8.47 2.18
N CYS A 17 -10.48 9.44 1.47
CA CYS A 17 -10.21 10.87 1.59
C CYS A 17 -11.36 11.64 2.27
N TRP A 18 -12.18 10.96 3.08
CA TRP A 18 -12.96 11.62 4.13
C TRP A 18 -12.23 11.41 5.46
N TYR A 19 -11.07 12.07 5.63
CA TYR A 19 -10.71 12.46 6.99
C TYR A 19 -11.54 13.70 7.25
N GLU A 20 -12.79 13.51 7.68
CA GLU A 20 -13.56 14.63 8.17
C GLU A 20 -12.76 15.22 9.33
N THR A 21 -12.34 16.47 9.19
CA THR A 21 -11.60 17.22 10.20
C THR A 21 -12.35 17.29 11.56
N GLY A 22 -13.56 16.76 11.66
CA GLY A 22 -14.35 16.56 12.89
C GLY A 22 -14.28 15.14 13.49
N GLU A 23 -13.86 14.10 12.76
CA GLU A 23 -13.75 12.74 13.31
C GLU A 23 -12.67 12.64 14.40
N SER A 24 -11.58 13.37 14.27
CA SER A 24 -10.55 13.45 15.33
C SER A 24 -10.94 14.27 16.55
N ALA A 25 -12.05 15.03 16.47
CA ALA A 25 -12.62 15.71 17.63
C ALA A 25 -13.64 14.81 18.35
N ILE A 26 -14.29 13.90 17.64
CA ILE A 26 -15.25 12.92 18.17
C ILE A 26 -14.53 11.70 18.75
N LEU A 27 -13.50 11.21 18.05
CA LEU A 27 -12.62 10.15 18.50
C LEU A 27 -11.46 10.79 19.27
N GLY A 28 -11.29 10.44 20.54
CA GLY A 28 -10.20 10.98 21.37
C GLY A 28 -8.84 10.90 20.66
N THR A 29 -8.03 11.95 20.82
CA THR A 29 -6.74 12.13 20.15
C THR A 29 -5.79 10.95 20.35
N GLU A 30 -5.86 10.27 21.49
CA GLU A 30 -5.11 9.05 21.80
C GLU A 30 -5.47 7.90 20.85
N ILE A 31 -6.75 7.66 20.59
CA ILE A 31 -7.22 6.60 19.70
C ILE A 31 -6.78 6.89 18.25
N VAL A 32 -6.81 8.16 17.85
CA VAL A 32 -6.33 8.58 16.52
C VAL A 32 -4.82 8.30 16.38
N GLN A 33 -4.03 8.61 17.40
CA GLN A 33 -2.58 8.34 17.39
C GLN A 33 -2.28 6.85 17.34
N GLU A 34 -2.93 6.04 18.18
CA GLU A 34 -2.76 4.58 18.19
C GLU A 34 -3.14 3.94 16.85
N THR A 35 -4.25 4.39 16.25
CA THR A 35 -4.69 3.87 14.95
C THR A 35 -3.74 4.27 13.84
N MET A 36 -3.20 5.50 13.86
CA MET A 36 -2.16 5.93 12.93
C MET A 36 -0.90 5.07 13.03
N GLU A 37 -0.42 4.75 14.23
CA GLU A 37 0.73 3.86 14.41
C GLU A 37 0.47 2.46 13.85
N LYS A 38 -0.72 1.89 14.14
CA LYS A 38 -1.13 0.59 13.59
C LYS A 38 -1.19 0.61 12.07
N ILE A 39 -1.74 1.66 11.48
CA ILE A 39 -1.77 1.85 10.02
C ILE A 39 -0.34 1.93 9.45
N ARG A 40 0.57 2.65 10.10
CA ARG A 40 1.98 2.75 9.69
C ARG A 40 2.65 1.38 9.69
N MET A 41 2.47 0.60 10.75
CA MET A 41 3.01 -0.77 10.84
C MET A 41 2.48 -1.68 9.73
N ILE A 42 1.18 -1.61 9.42
CA ILE A 42 0.58 -2.40 8.33
C ILE A 42 1.19 -2.01 6.99
N ARG A 43 1.34 -0.71 6.71
CA ARG A 43 1.95 -0.22 5.47
C ARG A 43 3.41 -0.68 5.31
N GLU A 44 4.19 -0.65 6.38
CA GLU A 44 5.57 -1.14 6.37
C GLU A 44 5.62 -2.64 6.07
N LYS A 45 4.79 -3.46 6.75
CA LYS A 45 4.71 -4.90 6.48
C LYS A 45 4.28 -5.22 5.04
N MET A 46 3.31 -4.49 4.50
CA MET A 46 2.89 -4.63 3.11
C MET A 46 4.02 -4.31 2.13
N LYS A 47 4.77 -3.22 2.35
CA LYS A 47 5.92 -2.85 1.52
C LYS A 47 7.00 -3.92 1.54
N VAL A 48 7.31 -4.50 2.71
CA VAL A 48 8.29 -5.58 2.84
C VAL A 48 7.83 -6.85 2.10
N SER A 49 6.56 -7.20 2.19
CA SER A 49 6.01 -8.34 1.44
C SER A 49 6.10 -8.11 -0.07
N GLN A 50 5.72 -6.92 -0.55
CA GLN A 50 5.81 -6.55 -1.97
C GLN A 50 7.25 -6.53 -2.47
N SER A 51 8.19 -5.99 -1.69
CA SER A 51 9.61 -5.96 -2.08
C SER A 51 10.18 -7.38 -2.15
N ARG A 52 9.81 -8.27 -1.23
CA ARG A 52 10.21 -9.68 -1.25
C ARG A 52 9.63 -10.40 -2.47
N GLN A 53 8.34 -10.23 -2.77
CA GLN A 53 7.73 -10.80 -3.97
C GLN A 53 8.42 -10.30 -5.25
N LYS A 54 8.68 -8.99 -5.33
CA LYS A 54 9.40 -8.40 -6.45
C LYS A 54 10.81 -8.96 -6.59
N SER A 55 11.55 -9.12 -5.49
CA SER A 55 12.89 -9.73 -5.50
C SER A 55 12.87 -11.17 -6.02
N TYR A 56 11.92 -12.01 -5.59
CA TYR A 56 11.79 -13.38 -6.11
C TYR A 56 11.48 -13.40 -7.59
N HIS A 57 10.54 -12.56 -8.01
CA HIS A 57 10.17 -12.45 -9.42
C HIS A 57 11.34 -11.95 -10.28
N ASP A 58 12.07 -10.94 -9.82
CA ASP A 58 13.22 -10.37 -10.53
C ASP A 58 14.39 -11.38 -10.60
N LYS A 59 14.65 -12.14 -9.53
CA LYS A 59 15.64 -13.23 -9.54
C LYS A 59 15.27 -14.36 -10.50
N ARG A 60 13.98 -14.70 -10.61
CA ARG A 60 13.48 -15.73 -11.55
C ARG A 60 13.38 -15.26 -12.99
N ARG A 61 13.46 -13.94 -13.24
CA ARG A 61 13.51 -13.35 -14.58
C ARG A 61 14.93 -13.22 -15.15
N LYS A 62 15.95 -13.30 -14.30
CA LYS A 62 17.35 -13.40 -14.76
C LYS A 62 17.69 -14.87 -14.98
N ASP A 63 18.55 -15.14 -15.96
CA ASP A 63 19.05 -16.49 -16.20
C ASP A 63 19.74 -16.99 -14.92
N ILE A 64 19.24 -18.10 -14.39
CA ILE A 64 19.74 -18.69 -13.15
C ILE A 64 20.95 -19.54 -13.53
N GLU A 65 22.15 -19.03 -13.28
CA GLU A 65 23.37 -19.82 -13.41
C GLU A 65 23.49 -20.78 -12.22
N PHE A 66 23.43 -22.08 -12.50
CA PHE A 66 23.75 -23.12 -11.54
C PHE A 66 25.22 -23.50 -11.71
N GLN A 67 25.97 -23.63 -10.61
CA GLN A 67 27.25 -24.34 -10.67
C GLN A 67 26.95 -25.83 -10.81
N GLU A 68 27.26 -26.39 -11.97
CA GLU A 68 27.33 -27.83 -12.16
C GLU A 68 28.50 -28.39 -11.33
N GLY A 69 28.22 -29.45 -10.57
CA GLY A 69 29.18 -30.09 -9.67
C GLY A 69 30.10 -31.08 -10.36
#